data_AF-A0A1Y3BFH9-F1
#
_entry.id   AF-A0A1Y3BFH9-F1
#
_cell.length_a   1.000
_cell.length_b   1.000
_cell.length_c   1.000
_cell.angle_alpha   90.00
_cell.angle_beta   90.00
_cell.angle_gamma   90.00
#
_symmetry.space_group_name_H-M   'P 1'
#
loop_
_entity.id
_entity.type
_entity.pdbx_description
1 polymer ?
#
loop_
_entity_poly.entity_id
_entity_poly.type
_entity_poly.pdbx_seq_one_letter_code
_entity_poly.pdbx_strand_id
1 'polypeptide(L)'
;CEQFEKKILEHGGIELFVGGIGPDGHIAFNEPGSSLASRTRVKTLALDTIVANARFFQNDYSKVPGQALTVGVGTVMDSREVIILITGVHKALALSKAIEEGVNHMWTVSAFQLHPKTLFICDEDATQELRVKTVKYFKGLMRVHNKLIEDDDIVNNDNNQTTIETLME
;
A
#
# COMPACT_ATOMS: atom_id res chain seq x y z
N CYS A 1 2.62 20.17 -8.43
CA CYS A 1 1.61 19.13 -8.68
C CYS A 1 1.46 18.84 -10.16
N GLU A 2 0.93 19.79 -10.95
CA GLU A 2 0.69 19.59 -12.39
C GLU A 2 1.93 19.20 -13.19
N GLN A 3 3.08 19.83 -12.90
CA GLN A 3 4.35 19.48 -13.55
C GLN A 3 4.79 18.04 -13.25
N PHE A 4 4.43 17.48 -12.09
CA PHE A 4 4.77 16.10 -11.73
C PHE A 4 3.90 15.12 -12.53
N GLU A 5 2.60 15.39 -12.62
CA GLU A 5 1.67 14.65 -13.48
C GLU A 5 2.09 14.66 -14.95
N LYS A 6 2.48 15.84 -15.45
CA LYS A 6 2.97 15.99 -16.83
C LYS A 6 4.21 15.11 -17.08
N LYS A 7 5.15 15.07 -16.15
CA LYS A 7 6.34 14.22 -16.26
C LYS A 7 5.99 12.74 -16.27
N ILE A 8 5.03 12.27 -15.47
CA ILE A 8 4.56 10.88 -15.51
C ILE A 8 4.04 10.53 -16.91
N LEU A 9 3.20 11.39 -17.48
CA LEU A 9 2.63 11.18 -18.81
C LEU A 9 3.70 11.23 -19.91
N GLU A 10 4.68 12.13 -19.82
CA GLU A 10 5.79 12.24 -20.77
C GLU A 10 6.66 10.97 -20.82
N HIS A 11 6.71 10.19 -19.73
CA HIS A 11 7.43 8.92 -19.65
C HIS A 11 6.54 7.71 -19.95
N GLY A 12 5.28 7.91 -20.40
CA GLY A 12 4.36 6.84 -20.78
C GLY A 12 3.59 6.21 -19.62
N GLY A 13 3.55 6.87 -18.46
CA GLY A 13 2.89 6.36 -17.26
C GLY A 13 3.83 5.64 -16.30
N ILE A 14 3.26 5.00 -15.29
CA ILE A 14 3.99 4.23 -14.28
C ILE A 14 3.81 2.75 -14.58
N GLU A 15 4.90 2.04 -14.85
CA GLU A 15 4.85 0.59 -15.06
C GLU A 15 4.52 -0.12 -13.76
N LEU A 16 5.27 0.18 -12.70
CA LEU A 16 5.11 -0.41 -11.38
C LEU A 16 5.16 0.68 -10.32
N PHE A 17 4.10 0.79 -9.52
CA PHE A 17 4.06 1.65 -8.35
C PHE A 17 4.23 0.81 -7.08
N VAL A 18 5.25 1.12 -6.29
CA VAL A 18 5.46 0.48 -4.98
C VAL A 18 5.07 1.45 -3.88
N GLY A 19 4.19 1.00 -2.99
CA GLY A 19 3.71 1.78 -1.86
C GLY A 19 3.64 0.95 -0.58
N GLY A 20 3.18 1.61 0.48
CA GLY A 20 2.76 0.97 1.72
C GLY A 20 1.40 1.51 2.15
N ILE A 21 0.90 1.01 3.26
CA ILE A 21 -0.37 1.41 3.87
C ILE A 21 -0.14 2.15 5.19
N GLY A 22 -0.82 3.27 5.41
CA GLY A 22 -0.89 3.92 6.72
C GLY A 22 -1.73 3.13 7.73
N PRO A 23 -1.58 3.31 9.06
CA PRO A 23 -2.45 2.67 10.06
C PRO A 23 -3.95 2.99 9.90
N ASP A 24 -4.26 4.09 9.22
CA ASP A 24 -5.58 4.60 8.82
C ASP A 24 -5.98 4.19 7.39
N GLY A 25 -5.19 3.37 6.71
CA GLY A 25 -5.46 2.93 5.34
C GLY A 25 -5.12 3.92 4.23
N HIS A 26 -4.32 4.96 4.48
CA HIS A 26 -3.92 5.86 3.41
C HIS A 26 -2.89 5.23 2.44
N ILE A 27 -3.01 5.55 1.15
CA ILE A 27 -1.93 5.43 0.16
C ILE A 27 -1.26 6.78 -0.05
N ALA A 28 0.07 6.82 -0.05
CA ALA A 28 0.85 8.06 -0.04
C ALA A 28 0.40 8.97 1.13
N PHE A 29 0.03 10.23 0.90
CA PHE A 29 -0.66 11.05 1.92
C PHE A 29 -2.13 11.34 1.56
N ASN A 30 -2.80 10.36 0.93
CA ASN A 30 -4.24 10.42 0.71
C ASN A 30 -4.98 10.03 1.98
N GLU A 31 -4.96 10.95 2.95
CA GLU A 31 -5.65 10.83 4.24
C GLU A 31 -7.13 10.46 4.08
N PRO A 32 -7.77 9.85 5.11
CA PRO A 32 -9.19 9.52 5.11
C PRO A 32 -10.08 10.69 4.63
N GLY A 33 -11.03 10.36 3.74
CA GLY A 33 -11.90 11.32 3.06
C GLY A 33 -11.34 11.88 1.76
N SER A 34 -10.12 11.49 1.36
CA SER A 34 -9.54 11.87 0.06
C SER A 34 -10.31 11.24 -1.10
N SER A 35 -10.59 12.02 -2.14
CA SER A 35 -11.24 11.50 -3.36
C SER A 35 -10.43 10.33 -3.96
N LEU A 36 -11.13 9.24 -4.28
CA LEU A 36 -10.54 8.07 -4.93
C LEU A 36 -10.12 8.34 -6.38
N ALA A 37 -10.64 9.41 -7.00
CA ALA A 37 -10.23 9.90 -8.32
C ALA A 37 -9.23 11.08 -8.24
N SER A 38 -8.62 11.31 -7.07
CA SER A 38 -7.74 12.46 -6.87
C SER A 38 -6.47 12.39 -7.72
N ARG A 39 -5.95 13.56 -8.11
CA ARG A 39 -4.62 13.76 -8.69
C ARG A 39 -3.62 14.29 -7.66
N THR A 40 -2.37 14.42 -8.09
CA THR A 40 -1.29 15.02 -7.31
C THR A 40 -1.69 16.39 -6.77
N ARG A 41 -1.59 16.60 -5.45
CA ARG A 41 -2.03 17.83 -4.79
C ARG A 41 -1.28 18.05 -3.47
N VAL A 42 -1.47 19.24 -2.90
CA VAL A 42 -1.11 19.50 -1.50
C VAL A 42 -2.20 18.89 -0.61
N LYS A 43 -1.79 18.20 0.44
CA LYS A 43 -2.67 17.67 1.49
C LYS A 43 -2.19 18.14 2.86
N THR A 44 -3.14 18.56 3.68
CA THR A 44 -2.92 18.76 5.11
C THR A 44 -2.84 17.40 5.78
N LEU A 45 -1.82 17.20 6.60
CA LEU A 45 -1.61 15.95 7.33
C LEU A 45 -2.62 15.82 8.45
N ALA A 46 -3.14 14.60 8.66
CA ALA A 46 -3.96 14.30 9.82
C ALA A 46 -3.13 14.35 11.11
N LEU A 47 -3.80 14.53 12.26
CA LEU A 47 -3.12 14.55 13.56
C LEU A 47 -2.36 13.23 13.80
N ASP A 48 -2.97 12.09 13.45
CA ASP A 48 -2.35 10.77 13.59
C ASP A 48 -1.05 10.66 12.77
N THR A 49 -1.04 11.22 11.56
CA THR A 49 0.16 11.30 10.70
C THR A 49 1.24 12.17 11.32
N ILE A 50 0.88 13.31 11.93
CA ILE A 50 1.81 14.17 12.66
C ILE A 50 2.42 13.41 13.84
N VAL A 51 1.58 12.72 14.62
CA VAL A 51 2.03 11.95 15.79
C VAL A 51 2.96 10.81 15.38
N ALA A 52 2.61 10.06 14.33
CA ALA A 52 3.43 8.96 13.83
C ALA A 52 4.80 9.41 13.30
N ASN A 53 4.88 10.61 12.72
CA ASN A 53 6.11 11.16 12.14
C ASN A 53 6.96 11.97 13.13
N ALA A 54 6.42 12.37 14.28
CA ALA A 54 7.15 13.15 15.29
C ALA A 54 8.46 12.49 15.73
N ARG A 55 8.54 11.16 15.70
CA ARG A 55 9.78 10.39 15.94
C ARG A 55 10.96 10.81 15.07
N PHE A 56 10.71 11.29 13.85
CA PHE A 56 11.73 11.80 12.92
C PHE A 56 12.13 13.25 13.20
N PHE A 57 11.35 13.96 14.03
CA PHE A 57 11.54 15.36 14.41
C PHE A 57 11.87 15.50 15.90
N GLN A 58 12.64 14.56 16.46
CA GLN A 58 13.06 14.55 17.87
C GLN A 58 11.86 14.54 18.85
N ASN A 59 10.74 13.95 18.44
CA ASN A 59 9.46 13.96 19.16
C ASN A 59 8.87 15.37 19.39
N ASP A 60 9.28 16.35 18.59
CA ASP A 60 8.74 17.71 18.60
C ASP A 60 7.66 17.87 17.52
N TYR A 61 6.40 17.79 17.94
CA TYR A 61 5.23 17.91 17.05
C TYR A 61 5.18 19.24 16.30
N SER A 62 5.73 20.32 16.86
CA SER A 62 5.72 21.64 16.23
C SER A 62 6.64 21.74 15.01
N LYS A 63 7.61 20.82 14.90
CA LYS A 63 8.55 20.74 13.79
C LYS A 63 8.06 19.87 12.64
N VAL A 64 6.99 19.11 12.84
CA VAL A 64 6.41 18.27 11.78
C VAL A 64 5.67 19.18 10.79
N PRO A 65 5.97 19.13 9.48
CA PRO A 65 5.24 19.92 8.49
C PRO A 65 3.74 19.62 8.53
N GLY A 66 2.89 20.64 8.59
CA GLY A 66 1.44 20.45 8.59
C GLY A 66 0.85 20.04 7.23
N GLN A 67 1.64 20.10 6.16
CA GLN A 67 1.23 19.78 4.80
C GLN A 67 2.30 19.00 4.05
N ALA A 68 1.88 18.16 3.11
CA ALA A 68 2.74 17.45 2.18
C ALA A 68 2.22 17.55 0.74
N LEU A 69 3.13 17.43 -0.22
CA LEU A 69 2.78 17.12 -1.60
C LEU A 69 2.64 15.60 -1.73
N THR A 70 1.54 15.15 -2.34
CA THR A 70 1.27 13.73 -2.54
C THR A 70 0.73 13.48 -3.93
N VAL A 71 1.07 12.33 -4.49
CA VAL A 71 0.33 11.76 -5.62
C VAL A 71 -1.11 11.47 -5.18
N GLY A 72 -2.06 11.57 -6.11
CA GLY A 72 -3.45 11.25 -5.82
C GLY A 72 -3.72 9.75 -5.93
N VAL A 73 -4.87 9.30 -5.40
CA VAL A 73 -5.31 7.91 -5.54
C VAL A 73 -5.44 7.55 -7.02
N GLY A 74 -6.07 8.41 -7.82
CA GLY A 74 -6.19 8.24 -9.27
C GLY A 74 -4.84 8.22 -9.98
N THR A 75 -3.85 8.99 -9.50
CA THR A 75 -2.48 8.94 -10.04
C THR A 75 -1.84 7.57 -9.85
N VAL A 76 -2.07 6.91 -8.70
CA VAL A 76 -1.54 5.55 -8.45
C VAL A 76 -2.33 4.51 -9.22
N MET A 77 -3.66 4.66 -9.31
CA MET A 77 -4.55 3.77 -10.08
C MET A 77 -4.27 3.77 -11.59
N ASP A 78 -3.60 4.81 -12.12
CA ASP A 78 -3.17 4.86 -13.53
C ASP A 78 -1.91 4.02 -13.80
N SER A 79 -1.28 3.44 -12.77
CA SER A 79 -0.11 2.57 -12.94
C SER A 79 -0.53 1.25 -13.61
N ARG A 80 0.38 0.57 -14.30
CA ARG A 80 0.04 -0.77 -14.85
C ARG A 80 -0.03 -1.81 -13.74
N GLU A 81 0.86 -1.70 -12.76
CA GLU A 81 0.95 -2.59 -11.61
C GLU A 81 1.13 -1.80 -10.32
N VAL A 82 0.53 -2.28 -9.24
CA VAL A 82 0.68 -1.70 -7.91
C VAL A 82 1.13 -2.79 -6.93
N ILE A 83 2.19 -2.54 -6.18
CA ILE A 83 2.63 -3.38 -5.06
C ILE A 83 2.44 -2.57 -3.76
N ILE A 84 1.74 -3.15 -2.79
CA ILE A 84 1.58 -2.60 -1.45
C ILE A 84 2.26 -3.49 -0.43
N LEU A 85 3.29 -2.95 0.22
CA LEU A 85 4.04 -3.63 1.29
C LEU A 85 3.43 -3.32 2.66
N ILE A 86 3.16 -4.35 3.46
CA ILE A 86 2.44 -4.22 4.72
C ILE A 86 3.10 -5.10 5.79
N THR A 87 3.74 -4.50 6.79
CA THR A 87 4.39 -5.25 7.85
C THR A 87 4.00 -4.77 9.25
N GLY A 88 3.81 -5.73 10.15
CA GLY A 88 3.56 -5.54 11.57
C GLY A 88 2.08 -5.37 11.94
N VAL A 89 1.76 -5.76 13.17
CA VAL A 89 0.40 -5.79 13.74
C VAL A 89 -0.34 -4.45 13.69
N HIS A 90 0.40 -3.34 13.79
CA HIS A 90 -0.13 -1.97 13.72
C HIS A 90 -0.74 -1.61 12.36
N LYS A 91 -0.62 -2.47 11.34
CA LYS A 91 -1.25 -2.34 10.02
C LYS A 91 -2.38 -3.32 9.77
N ALA A 92 -2.64 -4.27 10.68
CA ALA A 92 -3.58 -5.35 10.45
C ALA A 92 -5.01 -4.86 10.22
N LEU A 93 -5.47 -3.89 11.02
CA LEU A 93 -6.78 -3.27 10.83
C LEU A 93 -6.89 -2.60 9.45
N ALA A 94 -5.86 -1.84 9.05
CA ALA A 94 -5.86 -1.15 7.76
C ALA A 94 -5.91 -2.14 6.59
N LEU A 95 -5.18 -3.26 6.68
CA LEU A 95 -5.23 -4.34 5.68
C LEU A 95 -6.63 -4.96 5.60
N SER A 96 -7.23 -5.32 6.73
CA SER A 96 -8.59 -5.86 6.79
C SER A 96 -9.62 -4.92 6.16
N LYS A 97 -9.57 -3.63 6.48
CA LYS A 97 -10.40 -2.58 5.87
C LYS A 97 -10.17 -2.40 4.38
N ALA A 98 -8.94 -2.61 3.91
CA ALA A 98 -8.58 -2.45 2.51
C ALA A 98 -9.05 -3.60 1.62
N ILE A 99 -9.15 -4.83 2.13
CA ILE A 99 -9.40 -6.03 1.28
C ILE A 99 -10.66 -6.83 1.65
N GLU A 100 -11.15 -6.77 2.89
CA GLU A 100 -12.33 -7.54 3.31
C GLU A 100 -13.61 -6.68 3.38
N GLU A 101 -13.45 -5.37 3.50
CA GLU A 101 -14.55 -4.40 3.40
C GLU A 101 -14.64 -3.79 2.01
N GLY A 102 -15.70 -3.03 1.74
CA GLY A 102 -15.91 -2.41 0.43
C GLY A 102 -15.05 -1.17 0.20
N VAL A 103 -14.90 -0.81 -1.08
CA VAL A 103 -14.26 0.43 -1.54
C VAL A 103 -14.82 1.65 -0.79
N ASN A 104 -13.93 2.36 -0.09
CA ASN A 104 -14.29 3.48 0.77
C ASN A 104 -13.17 4.53 0.83
N HIS A 105 -13.51 5.80 0.63
CA HIS A 105 -12.56 6.91 0.71
C HIS A 105 -11.97 7.18 2.11
N MET A 106 -12.50 6.54 3.15
CA MET A 106 -11.90 6.54 4.49
C MET A 106 -10.70 5.61 4.60
N TRP A 107 -10.61 4.59 3.74
CA TRP A 107 -9.53 3.61 3.69
C TRP A 107 -9.02 3.55 2.26
N THR A 108 -8.29 4.58 1.81
CA THR A 108 -8.02 4.80 0.38
C THR A 108 -7.32 3.66 -0.35
N VAL A 109 -6.57 2.80 0.36
CA VAL A 109 -5.99 1.56 -0.21
C VAL A 109 -7.06 0.60 -0.72
N SER A 110 -8.30 0.65 -0.18
CA SER A 110 -9.44 -0.12 -0.71
C SER A 110 -9.78 0.22 -2.18
N ALA A 111 -9.33 1.36 -2.71
CA ALA A 111 -9.47 1.68 -4.12
C ALA A 111 -8.81 0.63 -5.04
N PHE A 112 -7.77 -0.06 -4.56
CA PHE A 112 -7.05 -1.06 -5.36
C PHE A 112 -7.84 -2.35 -5.61
N GLN A 113 -8.98 -2.55 -4.94
CA GLN A 113 -9.98 -3.57 -5.35
C GLN A 113 -10.53 -3.30 -6.76
N LEU A 114 -10.43 -2.06 -7.25
CA LEU A 114 -10.84 -1.65 -8.60
C LEU A 114 -9.68 -1.63 -9.59
N HIS A 115 -8.45 -1.90 -9.13
CA HIS A 115 -7.26 -1.84 -9.97
C HIS A 115 -7.03 -3.21 -10.62
N PRO A 116 -6.73 -3.29 -11.94
CA PRO A 116 -6.67 -4.56 -12.66
C PRO A 116 -5.49 -5.46 -12.28
N LYS A 117 -4.47 -4.92 -11.58
CA LYS A 117 -3.29 -5.69 -11.18
C LYS A 117 -2.64 -5.13 -9.92
N THR A 118 -3.10 -5.60 -8.76
CA THR A 118 -2.55 -5.22 -7.46
C THR A 118 -1.97 -6.42 -6.73
N LEU A 119 -0.80 -6.23 -6.13
CA LEU A 119 -0.13 -7.20 -5.29
C LEU A 119 0.01 -6.64 -3.87
N PHE A 120 -0.60 -7.30 -2.89
CA PHE A 120 -0.32 -7.02 -1.48
C PHE A 120 0.70 -8.03 -0.98
N ILE A 121 1.78 -7.52 -0.40
CA ILE A 121 2.81 -8.34 0.24
C ILE A 121 2.78 -8.01 1.72
N CYS A 122 2.44 -9.01 2.54
CA CYS A 122 2.36 -8.86 3.98
C CYS A 122 3.22 -9.86 4.77
N ASP A 123 3.49 -9.51 6.03
CA ASP A 123 3.95 -10.47 7.03
C ASP A 123 2.78 -11.04 7.82
N GLU A 124 3.04 -12.12 8.58
CA GLU A 124 2.02 -12.81 9.37
C GLU A 124 1.33 -11.85 10.37
N ASP A 125 2.10 -10.94 10.98
CA ASP A 125 1.59 -9.97 11.96
C ASP A 125 0.57 -9.00 11.36
N ALA A 126 0.74 -8.60 10.10
CA ALA A 126 -0.24 -7.77 9.40
C ALA A 126 -1.55 -8.51 9.10
N THR A 127 -1.62 -9.84 9.21
CA THR A 127 -2.85 -10.60 8.91
C THR A 127 -3.76 -10.85 10.11
N GLN A 128 -3.42 -10.36 11.30
CA GLN A 128 -4.11 -10.68 12.56
C GLN A 128 -5.60 -10.27 12.59
N GLU A 129 -6.00 -9.28 11.80
CA GLU A 129 -7.39 -8.80 11.70
C GLU A 129 -8.14 -9.36 10.47
N LEU A 130 -7.50 -10.27 9.71
CA LEU A 130 -8.12 -10.95 8.58
C LEU A 130 -8.90 -12.18 9.03
N ARG A 131 -9.94 -12.53 8.27
CA ARG A 131 -10.64 -13.80 8.48
C ARG A 131 -9.69 -14.96 8.17
N VAL A 132 -9.75 -16.00 9.01
CA VAL A 132 -8.99 -17.25 8.80
C VAL A 132 -9.19 -17.82 7.39
N LYS A 133 -10.40 -17.70 6.83
CA LYS A 133 -10.70 -18.17 5.47
C LYS A 133 -9.91 -17.41 4.41
N THR A 134 -9.77 -16.09 4.56
CA THR A 134 -9.01 -15.21 3.67
C THR A 134 -7.53 -15.61 3.68
N VAL A 135 -6.92 -15.67 4.88
CA VAL A 135 -5.52 -16.06 5.03
C VAL A 135 -5.26 -17.46 4.46
N LYS A 136 -6.12 -18.45 4.76
CA LYS A 136 -5.98 -19.83 4.24
C LYS A 136 -6.07 -19.88 2.71
N TYR A 137 -6.96 -19.11 2.10
CA TYR A 137 -7.11 -19.08 0.66
C TYR A 137 -5.80 -18.63 0.00
N PHE A 138 -5.25 -17.49 0.41
CA PHE A 138 -4.04 -16.95 -0.20
C PHE A 138 -2.77 -17.74 0.16
N LYS A 139 -2.68 -18.30 1.38
CA LYS A 139 -1.62 -19.26 1.72
C LYS A 139 -1.64 -20.48 0.80
N GLY A 140 -2.84 -20.95 0.41
CA GLY A 140 -3.00 -22.03 -0.57
C GLY A 140 -2.49 -21.69 -1.97
N LEU A 141 -2.47 -20.40 -2.33
CA LEU A 141 -1.99 -19.90 -3.62
C LEU A 141 -0.49 -19.57 -3.64
N MET A 142 0.19 -19.60 -2.49
CA MET A 142 1.61 -19.21 -2.39
C MET A 142 2.54 -20.00 -3.32
N ARG A 143 2.27 -21.27 -3.59
CA ARG A 143 3.05 -22.05 -4.56
C ARG A 143 2.98 -21.47 -5.98
N VAL A 144 1.85 -20.86 -6.36
CA VAL A 144 1.69 -20.21 -7.65
C VAL A 144 2.38 -18.86 -7.62
N HIS A 145 2.19 -18.08 -6.56
CA HIS A 145 2.74 -16.73 -6.44
C HIS A 145 4.25 -16.69 -6.23
N ASN A 146 4.86 -17.71 -5.61
CA ASN A 146 6.32 -17.80 -5.47
C ASN A 146 7.03 -17.90 -6.82
N LYS A 147 6.35 -18.39 -7.87
CA LYS A 147 6.91 -18.37 -9.23
C LYS A 147 7.14 -16.97 -9.80
N LEU A 148 6.59 -15.93 -9.16
CA LEU A 148 6.87 -14.54 -9.54
C LEU A 148 8.27 -14.08 -9.12
N ILE A 149 8.90 -14.78 -8.17
CA ILE A 149 10.21 -14.44 -7.58
C ILE A 149 11.23 -15.57 -7.70
N GLU A 150 10.79 -16.80 -7.96
CA GLU A 150 11.66 -17.91 -8.34
C GLU A 150 12.17 -17.63 -9.76
N ASP A 151 13.44 -17.23 -9.87
CA ASP A 151 14.16 -17.30 -11.14
C ASP A 151 14.18 -18.78 -11.59
N ASP A 152 13.84 -19.08 -12.85
CA ASP A 152 14.00 -20.42 -13.43
C ASP A 152 15.47 -20.94 -13.32
N ASP A 153 16.42 -20.08 -12.93
CA ASP A 153 17.86 -20.34 -12.87
C ASP A 153 18.48 -20.36 -11.45
N ILE A 154 17.73 -20.14 -10.35
CA ILE A 154 18.31 -20.13 -8.99
C ILE A 154 17.45 -20.95 -8.01
N VAL A 155 18.15 -21.74 -7.17
CA VAL A 155 17.70 -22.51 -5.97
C VAL A 155 17.69 -24.04 -6.15
N ASN A 156 18.88 -24.58 -6.36
CA ASN A 156 19.47 -25.52 -5.39
C ASN A 156 20.17 -24.69 -4.30
N ASN A 157 19.89 -24.94 -3.01
CA ASN A 157 20.36 -24.24 -1.79
C ASN A 157 19.74 -22.83 -1.61
N ASP A 158 19.12 -22.40 -0.51
CA ASP A 158 19.26 -22.72 0.91
C ASP A 158 17.93 -22.52 1.68
N ASN A 159 17.84 -23.17 2.84
CA ASN A 159 16.74 -23.13 3.80
C ASN A 159 16.64 -21.80 4.58
N ASN A 160 16.08 -20.74 3.97
CA ASN A 160 15.62 -19.58 4.74
C ASN A 160 14.24 -19.12 4.28
N GLN A 161 13.23 -19.58 5.01
CA GLN A 161 11.81 -19.38 4.72
C GLN A 161 11.38 -17.98 5.17
N THR A 162 11.63 -16.98 4.31
CA THR A 162 10.95 -15.69 4.43
C THR A 162 9.56 -15.89 3.85
N THR A 163 8.55 -16.00 4.71
CA THR A 163 7.15 -16.10 4.28
C THR A 163 6.73 -14.75 3.69
N ILE A 164 6.88 -14.59 2.38
CA ILE A 164 6.22 -13.53 1.62
C ILE A 164 4.76 -13.95 1.56
N GLU A 165 3.84 -13.26 2.23
CA GLU A 165 2.40 -13.54 2.08
C GLU A 165 1.85 -12.67 0.98
N THR A 166 1.58 -13.29 -0.17
CA THR A 166 1.13 -12.61 -1.37
C THR A 166 -0.39 -12.71 -1.51
N LEU A 167 -1.10 -11.60 -1.32
CA LEU A 167 -2.52 -11.48 -1.63
C LEU A 167 -2.65 -10.81 -3.01
N MET A 168 -3.28 -11.47 -3.97
CA MET A 168 -3.59 -10.92 -5.31
C MET A 168 -5.09 -10.97 -5.58
N GLU A 169 -5.63 -9.87 -6.10
CA GLU A 169 -6.88 -9.86 -6.88
C GLU A 169 -6.57 -9.46 -8.33
#